data_AF-A0A8J3FPN1-F1
#
_entry.id   AF-A0A8J3FPN1-F1
#
_cell.length_a   1.000
_cell.length_b   1.000
_cell.length_c   1.000
_cell.angle_alpha   90.00
_cell.angle_beta   90.00
_cell.angle_gamma   90.00
#
_symmetry.space_group_name_H-M   'P 1'
#
loop_
_entity.id
_entity.type
_entity.pdbx_description
1 polymer ?
#
loop_
_entity_poly.entity_id
_entity_poly.type
_entity_poly.pdbx_seq_one_letter_code
_entity_poly.pdbx_strand_id
1 'polypeptide(L)'
;MSSHREAPEISKDPVADSSDLYAFVSPDKPDTVTVIANYVPLQPPASGPNFFEFGDDVLYEIHVDSNGDARPDLTYQFRFRTELRNDRTFLYNTGPIESLDSENWNRRQFYSVTRVDATGKHTLLAKNLPCPPCNVGPLSIPDYDGLAADAVHKLPGGEKVFAGQRADAFFVDLGAIFDLATLRPFQDKHLVGQKLFNYAGKAVNATDRTNVHSIAIQLPLHAVRRDGKKKVRGRDPGAVIGVWTSAGRRQVQVRQGEKSGDEVQVGPQVQVSRLGNPLFNEVIVPMAQKDRWNSLPPSEDKRFAEFVEQPELAGLLPVLYPGLFDNLAALNDAGTPRADLLAILLTGIPDGLIDNFQNSTGTTQADMLRLNTAVPPSDEPNPFGLLGADLAGFPNGRRIVDDVVSISLRAIAGATVPLVDETFTPDDAASLVEQGLSIKDVSAKQLKHFPYLGTPFDGFGNPS
;
A
#
# COMPACT_ATOMS: atom_id res chain seq x y z
N MET A 1 -1.97 -2.68 3.08
CA MET A 1 -1.87 -4.13 2.92
C MET A 1 -0.44 -4.42 2.46
N SER A 2 0.15 -5.59 2.61
CA SER A 2 0.15 -6.43 3.83
C SER A 2 -0.98 -7.40 4.12
N SER A 3 -1.81 -7.73 3.13
CA SER A 3 -2.61 -8.95 2.98
C SER A 3 -3.66 -8.68 1.92
N HIS A 4 -3.80 -9.55 0.94
CA HIS A 4 -4.52 -9.27 -0.30
C HIS A 4 -6.03 -9.53 -0.19
N ARG A 5 -6.57 -9.48 1.04
CA ARG A 5 -7.95 -9.81 1.50
C ARG A 5 -8.13 -9.41 2.98
N GLU A 6 -7.82 -8.18 3.35
CA GLU A 6 -7.56 -7.75 4.73
C GLU A 6 -8.78 -7.69 5.66
N ALA A 7 -9.99 -7.63 5.09
CA ALA A 7 -11.26 -7.67 5.82
C ALA A 7 -12.25 -8.71 5.25
N PRO A 8 -13.20 -9.22 6.06
CA PRO A 8 -14.17 -10.21 5.59
C PRO A 8 -14.99 -9.77 4.36
N GLU A 9 -15.49 -8.53 4.30
CA GLU A 9 -16.31 -8.08 3.18
C GLU A 9 -15.49 -7.78 1.93
N ILE A 10 -14.36 -7.10 2.08
CA ILE A 10 -13.50 -6.77 0.92
C ILE A 10 -12.87 -8.03 0.29
N SER A 11 -12.66 -9.10 1.08
CA SER A 11 -12.24 -10.40 0.56
C SER A 11 -13.19 -11.01 -0.49
N LYS A 12 -14.42 -10.49 -0.59
CA LYS A 12 -15.46 -10.87 -1.55
C LYS A 12 -15.62 -9.85 -2.69
N ASP A 13 -14.85 -8.76 -2.66
CA ASP A 13 -14.89 -7.66 -3.62
C ASP A 13 -13.46 -7.29 -4.09
N PRO A 14 -12.82 -8.18 -4.87
CA PRO A 14 -11.40 -8.07 -5.21
C PRO A 14 -11.05 -6.82 -6.02
N VAL A 15 -12.01 -6.19 -6.70
CA VAL A 15 -11.72 -4.99 -7.50
C VAL A 15 -11.63 -3.71 -6.67
N ALA A 16 -12.24 -3.68 -5.48
CA ALA A 16 -12.13 -2.58 -4.53
C ALA A 16 -11.00 -2.78 -3.51
N ASP A 17 -10.37 -3.96 -3.52
CA ASP A 17 -9.38 -4.40 -2.54
C ASP A 17 -8.01 -3.72 -2.76
N SER A 18 -7.55 -2.93 -1.77
CA SER A 18 -6.36 -2.08 -1.87
C SER A 18 -5.10 -2.71 -1.29
N SER A 19 -4.23 -3.35 -2.08
CA SER A 19 -3.09 -4.11 -1.56
C SER A 19 -1.89 -3.36 -1.04
N ASP A 20 -1.58 -2.17 -1.51
CA ASP A 20 -0.43 -1.45 -1.00
C ASP A 20 -0.59 0.04 -1.24
N LEU A 21 0.04 0.81 -0.35
CA LEU A 21 0.26 2.22 -0.57
C LEU A 21 1.75 2.49 -0.39
N TYR A 22 2.32 3.21 -1.34
CA TYR A 22 3.68 3.73 -1.28
C TYR A 22 3.62 5.25 -1.40
N ALA A 23 4.42 5.95 -0.61
CA ALA A 23 4.53 7.41 -0.66
C ALA A 23 5.97 7.79 -0.32
N PHE A 24 6.69 8.36 -1.27
CA PHE A 24 8.11 8.69 -1.10
C PHE A 24 8.53 9.86 -2.00
N VAL A 25 9.57 10.60 -1.60
CA VAL A 25 10.20 11.60 -2.48
C VAL A 25 10.86 10.86 -3.65
N SER A 26 10.54 11.25 -4.88
CA SER A 26 10.94 10.52 -6.08
C SER A 26 12.47 10.51 -6.26
N PRO A 27 13.14 9.34 -6.35
CA PRO A 27 14.60 9.26 -6.41
C PRO A 27 15.22 9.92 -7.65
N ASP A 28 14.61 9.74 -8.82
CA ASP A 28 15.05 10.33 -10.09
C ASP A 28 14.56 11.77 -10.30
N LYS A 29 13.66 12.25 -9.44
CA LYS A 29 13.11 13.61 -9.50
C LYS A 29 12.82 14.16 -8.08
N PRO A 30 13.84 14.51 -7.28
CA PRO A 30 13.65 14.83 -5.86
C PRO A 30 12.82 16.08 -5.55
N ASP A 31 12.38 16.84 -6.56
CA ASP A 31 11.40 17.93 -6.41
C ASP A 31 9.93 17.46 -6.56
N THR A 32 9.70 16.14 -6.58
CA THR A 32 8.37 15.51 -6.58
C THR A 32 8.21 14.44 -5.48
N VAL A 33 6.97 14.17 -5.09
CA VAL A 33 6.55 12.94 -4.38
C VAL A 33 5.96 11.97 -5.40
N THR A 34 6.22 10.68 -5.24
CA THR A 34 5.45 9.63 -5.90
C THR A 34 4.57 8.91 -4.89
N VAL A 35 3.29 8.77 -5.25
CA VAL A 35 2.33 7.93 -4.54
C VAL A 35 1.88 6.80 -5.46
N ILE A 36 1.84 5.57 -4.95
CA ILE A 36 1.40 4.39 -5.70
C ILE A 36 0.40 3.64 -4.81
N ALA A 37 -0.82 3.52 -5.29
CA ALA A 37 -1.86 2.72 -4.67
C ALA A 37 -2.10 1.45 -5.52
N ASN A 38 -1.81 0.29 -4.95
CA ASN A 38 -2.09 -1.00 -5.57
C ASN A 38 -3.49 -1.49 -5.18
N TYR A 39 -4.15 -2.11 -6.15
CA TYR A 39 -5.47 -2.71 -6.07
C TYR A 39 -5.49 -4.03 -6.85
N VAL A 40 -6.57 -4.79 -6.71
CA VAL A 40 -6.79 -6.06 -7.43
C VAL A 40 -5.63 -7.02 -7.19
N PRO A 41 -5.54 -7.58 -5.98
CA PRO A 41 -4.29 -8.13 -5.49
C PRO A 41 -4.13 -9.63 -5.87
N LEU A 42 -2.90 -10.16 -5.91
CA LEU A 42 -2.57 -11.58 -6.22
C LEU A 42 -3.07 -12.04 -7.59
N GLN A 43 -2.87 -11.25 -8.62
CA GLN A 43 -3.30 -11.62 -9.97
C GLN A 43 -2.39 -12.73 -10.52
N PRO A 44 -2.89 -13.94 -10.75
CA PRO A 44 -2.13 -14.96 -11.45
C PRO A 44 -1.92 -14.51 -12.90
N PRO A 45 -0.70 -14.60 -13.45
CA PRO A 45 -0.44 -14.13 -14.82
C PRO A 45 -1.30 -14.85 -15.88
N ALA A 46 -1.56 -16.15 -15.67
CA ALA A 46 -2.28 -17.02 -16.62
C ALA A 46 -3.82 -17.04 -16.42
N SER A 47 -4.46 -15.90 -16.19
CA SER A 47 -5.91 -15.82 -15.88
C SER A 47 -6.84 -15.60 -17.09
N GLY A 48 -6.61 -16.26 -18.23
CA GLY A 48 -7.53 -16.19 -19.38
C GLY A 48 -8.86 -16.95 -19.17
N PRO A 49 -9.92 -16.68 -19.96
CA PRO A 49 -9.99 -15.75 -21.10
C PRO A 49 -10.37 -14.31 -20.75
N ASN A 50 -10.60 -13.99 -19.46
CA ASN A 50 -10.92 -12.64 -18.98
C ASN A 50 -9.83 -12.15 -18.03
N PHE A 51 -9.09 -11.13 -18.44
CA PHE A 51 -7.98 -10.60 -17.66
C PHE A 51 -8.46 -9.56 -16.63
N PHE A 52 -7.62 -9.31 -15.63
CA PHE A 52 -7.90 -8.36 -14.55
C PHE A 52 -8.05 -6.93 -15.07
N GLU A 53 -8.88 -6.15 -14.40
CA GLU A 53 -9.13 -4.73 -14.71
C GLU A 53 -9.57 -3.99 -13.44
N PHE A 54 -9.48 -2.66 -13.44
CA PHE A 54 -10.12 -1.86 -12.40
C PHE A 54 -11.65 -1.95 -12.54
N GLY A 55 -12.38 -1.80 -11.43
CA GLY A 55 -13.84 -1.76 -11.45
C GLY A 55 -14.36 -0.46 -12.08
N ASP A 56 -15.19 -0.58 -13.11
CA ASP A 56 -15.87 0.57 -13.75
C ASP A 56 -16.82 1.32 -12.80
N ASP A 57 -17.26 0.64 -11.73
CA ASP A 57 -18.20 1.16 -10.74
C ASP A 57 -17.56 1.52 -9.40
N VAL A 58 -16.24 1.43 -9.31
CA VAL A 58 -15.46 1.81 -8.13
C VAL A 58 -14.90 3.22 -8.34
N LEU A 59 -15.01 4.06 -7.31
CA LEU A 59 -14.30 5.33 -7.21
C LEU A 59 -12.99 5.08 -6.46
N TYR A 60 -11.85 5.18 -7.14
CA TYR A 60 -10.54 5.08 -6.52
C TYR A 60 -10.00 6.47 -6.20
N GLU A 61 -9.47 6.67 -5.00
CA GLU A 61 -9.02 7.98 -4.54
C GLU A 61 -7.66 7.90 -3.84
N ILE A 62 -6.77 8.83 -4.19
CA ILE A 62 -5.55 9.11 -3.42
C ILE A 62 -5.74 10.43 -2.70
N HIS A 63 -5.50 10.44 -1.39
CA HIS A 63 -5.73 11.56 -0.52
C HIS A 63 -4.42 12.11 0.07
N VAL A 64 -4.36 13.43 0.23
CA VAL A 64 -3.25 14.13 0.87
C VAL A 64 -3.80 15.10 1.92
N ASP A 65 -3.38 14.89 3.16
CA ASP A 65 -3.54 15.84 4.28
C ASP A 65 -2.22 16.62 4.42
N SER A 66 -2.29 17.94 4.31
CA SER A 66 -1.12 18.84 4.39
C SER A 66 -1.09 19.62 5.70
N ASN A 67 -2.07 19.44 6.59
CA ASN A 67 -2.27 20.27 7.77
C ASN A 67 -2.36 19.48 9.09
N GLY A 68 -2.57 18.15 9.02
CA GLY A 68 -2.55 17.22 10.14
C GLY A 68 -3.89 17.02 10.86
N ASP A 69 -5.01 17.44 10.25
CA ASP A 69 -6.36 17.24 10.79
C ASP A 69 -7.01 15.91 10.36
N ALA A 70 -6.27 15.08 9.62
CA ALA A 70 -6.72 13.80 9.06
C ALA A 70 -7.91 13.93 8.10
N ARG A 71 -8.06 15.11 7.47
CA ARG A 71 -8.98 15.37 6.36
C ARG A 71 -8.17 15.74 5.12
N PRO A 72 -8.61 15.32 3.93
CA PRO A 72 -7.82 15.59 2.74
C PRO A 72 -7.92 17.07 2.37
N ASP A 73 -6.77 17.74 2.26
CA ASP A 73 -6.66 19.05 1.60
C ASP A 73 -6.70 18.90 0.07
N LEU A 74 -6.32 17.71 -0.41
CA LEU A 74 -6.24 17.37 -1.82
C LEU A 74 -6.61 15.90 -2.03
N THR A 75 -7.54 15.64 -2.94
CA THR A 75 -7.89 14.28 -3.38
C THR A 75 -7.77 14.16 -4.89
N TYR A 76 -7.17 13.08 -5.37
CA TYR A 76 -7.17 12.68 -6.78
C TYR A 76 -8.10 11.49 -6.98
N GLN A 77 -9.17 11.71 -7.74
CA GLN A 77 -10.18 10.72 -8.09
C GLN A 77 -9.87 10.09 -9.44
N PHE A 78 -9.82 8.76 -9.46
CA PHE A 78 -9.67 7.94 -10.65
C PHE A 78 -10.97 7.18 -10.91
N ARG A 79 -11.51 7.36 -12.11
CA ARG A 79 -12.70 6.62 -12.57
C ARG A 79 -12.39 5.90 -13.86
N PHE A 80 -12.69 4.62 -13.89
CA PHE A 80 -12.41 3.73 -15.00
C PHE A 80 -13.66 3.48 -15.84
N ARG A 81 -13.42 3.15 -17.10
CA ARG A 81 -14.45 2.77 -18.05
C ARG A 81 -13.87 1.79 -19.05
N THR A 82 -14.54 0.67 -19.20
CA THR A 82 -14.17 -0.38 -20.13
C THR A 82 -14.97 -0.24 -21.43
N GLU A 83 -14.28 -0.35 -22.55
CA GLU A 83 -14.85 -0.40 -23.90
C GLU A 83 -14.63 -1.77 -24.51
N LEU A 84 -15.70 -2.35 -25.06
CA LEU A 84 -15.65 -3.53 -25.90
C LEU A 84 -15.86 -3.11 -27.36
N ARG A 85 -14.89 -3.41 -28.23
CA ARG A 85 -14.97 -3.03 -29.66
C ARG A 85 -15.79 -4.00 -30.50
N ASN A 86 -15.65 -5.29 -30.24
CA ASN A 86 -16.35 -6.37 -30.90
C ASN A 86 -17.04 -7.24 -29.84
N ASP A 87 -18.35 -7.06 -29.74
CA ASP A 87 -19.25 -7.77 -28.83
C ASP A 87 -19.63 -9.18 -29.32
N ARG A 88 -19.13 -9.61 -30.48
CA ARG A 88 -19.41 -10.93 -31.09
C ARG A 88 -18.25 -11.92 -30.96
N THR A 89 -17.22 -11.59 -30.20
CA THR A 89 -16.09 -12.49 -29.92
C THR A 89 -15.80 -12.57 -28.44
N PHE A 90 -15.37 -13.74 -27.97
CA PHE A 90 -14.88 -13.93 -26.60
C PHE A 90 -13.41 -13.52 -26.44
N LEU A 91 -12.72 -13.18 -27.52
CA LEU A 91 -11.29 -12.90 -27.52
C LEU A 91 -10.97 -11.52 -26.92
N TYR A 92 -9.96 -11.47 -26.06
CA TYR A 92 -9.38 -10.22 -25.54
C TYR A 92 -8.71 -9.38 -26.65
N ASN A 93 -8.07 -10.06 -27.60
CA ASN A 93 -7.44 -9.48 -28.78
C ASN A 93 -7.52 -10.44 -29.97
N THR A 94 -7.64 -9.91 -31.19
CA THR A 94 -7.75 -10.70 -32.44
C THR A 94 -6.42 -10.82 -33.20
N GLY A 95 -5.37 -10.22 -32.67
CA GLY A 95 -4.01 -10.18 -33.20
C GLY A 95 -3.08 -9.44 -32.23
N PRO A 96 -1.81 -9.21 -32.60
CA PRO A 96 -0.87 -8.46 -31.76
C PRO A 96 -1.37 -7.05 -31.42
N ILE A 97 -1.17 -6.62 -30.17
CA ILE A 97 -1.40 -5.26 -29.69
C ILE A 97 -0.05 -4.55 -29.70
N GLU A 98 0.15 -3.68 -30.70
CA GLU A 98 1.41 -2.96 -30.93
C GLU A 98 1.32 -1.47 -30.54
N SER A 99 0.12 -0.99 -30.19
CA SER A 99 -0.16 0.36 -29.70
C SER A 99 -1.38 0.37 -28.80
N LEU A 100 -1.54 1.42 -27.98
CA LEU A 100 -2.69 1.58 -27.07
C LEU A 100 -4.05 1.77 -27.79
N ASP A 101 -4.03 2.05 -29.09
CA ASP A 101 -5.20 2.16 -29.96
C ASP A 101 -5.34 1.02 -30.99
N SER A 102 -4.40 0.05 -31.00
CA SER A 102 -4.36 -1.08 -31.93
C SER A 102 -5.74 -1.68 -32.17
N GLU A 103 -6.15 -1.80 -33.43
CA GLU A 103 -7.47 -2.36 -33.84
C GLU A 103 -7.68 -3.79 -33.33
N ASN A 104 -6.59 -4.53 -33.10
CA ASN A 104 -6.63 -5.89 -32.58
C ASN A 104 -7.02 -5.98 -31.10
N TRP A 105 -6.98 -4.87 -30.35
CA TRP A 105 -7.31 -4.87 -28.94
C TRP A 105 -8.82 -4.70 -28.72
N ASN A 106 -9.49 -5.77 -28.27
CA ASN A 106 -10.95 -5.82 -28.18
C ASN A 106 -11.49 -5.18 -26.89
N ARG A 107 -10.90 -5.50 -25.73
CA ARG A 107 -11.37 -5.06 -24.40
C ARG A 107 -10.39 -4.05 -23.79
N ARG A 108 -10.71 -2.77 -23.94
CA ARG A 108 -9.84 -1.64 -23.57
C ARG A 108 -10.37 -0.95 -22.32
N GLN A 109 -9.49 -0.48 -21.45
CA GLN A 109 -9.88 0.32 -20.30
C GLN A 109 -9.27 1.71 -20.38
N PHE A 110 -10.08 2.71 -20.02
CA PHE A 110 -9.71 4.10 -19.94
C PHE A 110 -9.99 4.65 -18.56
N TYR A 111 -9.35 5.75 -18.21
CA TYR A 111 -9.63 6.46 -16.98
C TYR A 111 -9.69 7.97 -17.14
N SER A 112 -10.26 8.62 -16.13
CA SER A 112 -10.23 10.05 -15.92
C SER A 112 -9.57 10.38 -14.58
N VAL A 113 -9.00 11.57 -14.48
CA VAL A 113 -8.39 12.09 -13.25
C VAL A 113 -9.08 13.39 -12.89
N THR A 114 -9.72 13.44 -11.73
CA THR A 114 -10.35 14.64 -11.17
C THR A 114 -9.67 15.01 -9.87
N ARG A 115 -9.26 16.27 -9.74
CA ARG A 115 -8.73 16.82 -8.49
C ARG A 115 -9.86 17.44 -7.68
N VAL A 116 -9.90 17.17 -6.38
CA VAL A 116 -10.80 17.80 -5.42
C VAL A 116 -9.95 18.52 -4.37
N ASP A 117 -10.20 19.82 -4.16
CA ASP A 117 -9.51 20.59 -3.11
C ASP A 117 -10.29 20.59 -1.78
N ALA A 118 -9.68 21.16 -0.74
CA ALA A 118 -10.25 21.28 0.62
C ALA A 118 -11.64 21.95 0.66
N THR A 119 -12.02 22.74 -0.35
CA THR A 119 -13.36 23.37 -0.44
C THR A 119 -14.41 22.44 -1.07
N GLY A 120 -14.00 21.28 -1.55
CA GLY A 120 -14.81 20.35 -2.33
C GLY A 120 -14.90 20.72 -3.81
N LYS A 121 -14.07 21.63 -4.32
CA LYS A 121 -14.11 22.01 -5.73
C LYS A 121 -13.49 20.92 -6.60
N HIS A 122 -14.29 20.37 -7.51
CA HIS A 122 -13.85 19.40 -8.51
C HIS A 122 -13.21 20.09 -9.72
N THR A 123 -12.04 19.63 -10.14
CA THR A 123 -11.33 20.06 -11.35
C THR A 123 -10.96 18.82 -12.16
N LEU A 124 -11.61 18.62 -13.31
CA LEU A 124 -11.23 17.56 -14.24
C LEU A 124 -9.86 17.88 -14.86
N LEU A 125 -8.86 17.05 -14.60
CA LEU A 125 -7.50 17.24 -15.12
C LEU A 125 -7.30 16.54 -16.46
N ALA A 126 -7.87 15.34 -16.62
CA ALA A 126 -7.84 14.57 -17.85
C ALA A 126 -8.99 13.57 -17.92
N LYS A 127 -9.35 13.15 -19.13
CA LYS A 127 -10.33 12.12 -19.42
C LYS A 127 -9.87 11.26 -20.60
N ASN A 128 -10.41 10.05 -20.70
CA ASN A 128 -10.09 9.10 -21.77
C ASN A 128 -8.60 8.77 -21.87
N LEU A 129 -7.90 8.71 -20.73
CA LEU A 129 -6.52 8.24 -20.69
C LEU A 129 -6.53 6.71 -20.83
N PRO A 130 -5.83 6.11 -21.81
CA PRO A 130 -5.75 4.67 -21.93
C PRO A 130 -4.91 4.06 -20.80
N CYS A 131 -5.40 2.97 -20.22
CA CYS A 131 -4.57 2.00 -19.50
C CYS A 131 -3.72 1.21 -20.53
N PRO A 132 -2.58 0.60 -20.15
CA PRO A 132 -1.97 -0.44 -20.97
C PRO A 132 -2.83 -1.72 -20.94
N PRO A 133 -2.68 -2.65 -21.89
CA PRO A 133 -3.31 -3.96 -21.79
C PRO A 133 -2.77 -4.76 -20.59
N CYS A 134 -3.43 -5.87 -20.24
CA CYS A 134 -2.80 -6.87 -19.38
C CYS A 134 -1.67 -7.58 -20.14
N ASN A 135 -0.62 -8.00 -19.45
CA ASN A 135 0.47 -8.75 -20.08
C ASN A 135 0.04 -10.20 -20.31
N VAL A 136 -0.63 -10.46 -21.44
CA VAL A 136 -1.20 -11.79 -21.73
C VAL A 136 -0.13 -12.80 -22.12
N GLY A 137 0.86 -12.38 -22.91
CA GLY A 137 1.87 -13.25 -23.48
C GLY A 137 2.48 -12.67 -24.76
N PRO A 138 3.63 -13.21 -25.22
CA PRO A 138 4.48 -12.58 -26.23
C PRO A 138 3.85 -12.45 -27.63
N LEU A 139 2.85 -13.27 -27.97
CA LEU A 139 2.14 -13.16 -29.26
C LEU A 139 1.07 -12.06 -29.23
N SER A 140 0.39 -11.89 -28.10
CA SER A 140 -0.62 -10.85 -27.93
C SER A 140 0.03 -9.50 -27.66
N ILE A 141 1.07 -9.48 -26.83
CA ILE A 141 1.78 -8.29 -26.39
C ILE A 141 3.29 -8.46 -26.66
N PRO A 142 3.76 -8.17 -27.88
CA PRO A 142 5.18 -8.32 -28.22
C PRO A 142 6.11 -7.38 -27.44
N ASP A 143 5.63 -6.18 -27.10
CA ASP A 143 6.36 -5.15 -26.36
C ASP A 143 5.48 -4.52 -25.27
N TYR A 144 5.40 -5.17 -24.12
CA TYR A 144 4.63 -4.65 -22.99
C TYR A 144 5.22 -3.34 -22.46
N ASP A 145 6.55 -3.26 -22.36
CA ASP A 145 7.24 -2.12 -21.76
C ASP A 145 7.01 -0.84 -22.57
N GLY A 146 7.01 -0.93 -23.90
CA GLY A 146 6.63 0.16 -24.80
C GLY A 146 5.20 0.64 -24.56
N LEU A 147 4.23 -0.28 -24.51
CA LEU A 147 2.82 0.07 -24.25
C LEU A 147 2.61 0.68 -22.86
N ALA A 148 3.32 0.17 -21.84
CA ALA A 148 3.26 0.70 -20.49
C ALA A 148 3.87 2.10 -20.40
N ALA A 149 4.95 2.36 -21.15
CA ALA A 149 5.55 3.69 -21.25
C ALA A 149 4.62 4.69 -21.95
N ASP A 150 3.96 4.29 -23.03
CA ASP A 150 2.96 5.11 -23.72
C ASP A 150 1.73 5.42 -22.86
N ALA A 151 1.45 4.57 -21.86
CA ALA A 151 0.36 4.76 -20.90
C ALA A 151 0.72 5.66 -19.71
N VAL A 152 1.92 6.26 -19.69
CA VAL A 152 2.31 7.29 -18.73
C VAL A 152 1.91 8.68 -19.26
N HIS A 153 0.96 9.33 -18.57
CA HIS A 153 0.39 10.60 -19.02
C HIS A 153 0.87 11.78 -18.17
N LYS A 154 1.16 12.91 -18.81
CA LYS A 154 1.40 14.19 -18.12
C LYS A 154 0.09 14.98 -18.02
N LEU A 155 -0.19 15.51 -16.83
CA LEU A 155 -1.38 16.34 -16.59
C LEU A 155 -1.02 17.84 -16.58
N PRO A 156 -2.01 18.74 -16.76
CA PRO A 156 -1.78 20.17 -16.87
C PRO A 156 -1.09 20.82 -15.65
N GLY A 157 -1.22 20.24 -14.45
CA GLY A 157 -0.62 20.75 -13.21
C GLY A 157 0.83 20.32 -13.01
N GLY A 158 1.41 19.56 -13.94
CA GLY A 158 2.78 19.03 -13.85
C GLY A 158 2.84 17.65 -13.19
N GLU A 159 1.69 17.04 -12.88
CA GLU A 159 1.60 15.67 -12.42
C GLU A 159 1.92 14.68 -13.56
N LYS A 160 2.47 13.52 -13.21
CA LYS A 160 2.46 12.34 -14.09
C LYS A 160 1.57 11.27 -13.48
N VAL A 161 0.79 10.59 -14.31
CA VAL A 161 -0.10 9.50 -13.89
C VAL A 161 0.11 8.25 -14.72
N PHE A 162 -0.11 7.10 -14.08
CA PHE A 162 -0.16 5.78 -14.72
C PHE A 162 -1.25 4.97 -14.00
N ALA A 163 -2.05 4.22 -14.75
CA ALA A 163 -2.98 3.25 -14.19
C ALA A 163 -2.95 1.98 -15.05
N GLY A 164 -2.61 0.84 -14.46
CA GLY A 164 -2.52 -0.44 -15.18
C GLY A 164 -1.84 -1.54 -14.38
N GLN A 165 -1.72 -2.71 -14.99
CA GLN A 165 -1.09 -3.88 -14.38
C GLN A 165 0.42 -3.67 -14.16
N ARG A 166 0.94 -4.05 -12.99
CA ARG A 166 2.39 -4.12 -12.66
C ARG A 166 2.67 -5.44 -11.94
N ALA A 167 3.95 -5.86 -11.91
CA ALA A 167 4.34 -6.94 -11.03
C ALA A 167 4.19 -6.51 -9.57
N ASP A 168 3.73 -7.42 -8.71
CA ASP A 168 3.66 -7.14 -7.29
C ASP A 168 5.09 -6.97 -6.73
N ALA A 169 5.32 -5.82 -6.09
CA ALA A 169 6.60 -5.50 -5.47
C ALA A 169 6.59 -5.69 -3.97
N PHE A 170 5.41 -5.94 -3.38
CA PHE A 170 5.35 -6.35 -1.98
C PHE A 170 5.97 -7.74 -1.84
N PHE A 171 6.59 -7.99 -0.70
CA PHE A 171 7.20 -9.27 -0.36
C PHE A 171 6.82 -9.65 1.06
N VAL A 172 6.29 -10.86 1.19
CA VAL A 172 5.78 -11.37 2.47
C VAL A 172 5.70 -12.90 2.47
N ASP A 173 6.07 -13.53 3.59
CA ASP A 173 5.82 -14.96 3.81
C ASP A 173 4.43 -15.17 4.41
N LEU A 174 3.40 -14.98 3.58
CA LEU A 174 2.00 -15.13 4.01
C LEU A 174 1.73 -16.51 4.61
N GLY A 175 2.35 -17.56 4.05
CA GLY A 175 2.18 -18.93 4.51
C GLY A 175 2.66 -19.13 5.94
N ALA A 176 3.81 -18.57 6.30
CA ALA A 176 4.32 -18.67 7.67
C ALA A 176 3.60 -17.72 8.64
N ILE A 177 3.39 -16.46 8.23
CA ILE A 177 2.81 -15.43 9.10
C ILE A 177 1.36 -15.77 9.48
N PHE A 178 0.56 -16.28 8.54
CA PHE A 178 -0.83 -16.64 8.82
C PHE A 178 -1.01 -18.09 9.30
N ASP A 179 0.05 -18.89 9.35
CA ASP A 179 0.08 -20.16 10.07
C ASP A 179 0.58 -19.93 11.51
N LEU A 180 -0.32 -19.42 12.36
CA LEU A 180 -0.09 -19.14 13.77
C LEU A 180 1.09 -18.17 14.07
N ALA A 181 1.31 -17.17 13.23
CA ALA A 181 2.43 -16.22 13.40
C ALA A 181 3.79 -16.93 13.50
N THR A 182 4.00 -17.94 12.64
CA THR A 182 5.26 -18.66 12.55
C THR A 182 6.34 -17.75 11.95
N LEU A 183 7.29 -17.34 12.78
CA LEU A 183 8.44 -16.53 12.44
C LEU A 183 9.57 -17.47 12.04
N ARG A 184 9.98 -17.41 10.77
CA ARG A 184 11.01 -18.30 10.21
C ARG A 184 12.30 -18.37 11.05
N PRO A 185 12.86 -17.26 11.60
CA PRO A 185 14.06 -17.33 12.44
C PRO A 185 13.91 -18.13 13.74
N PHE A 186 12.69 -18.34 14.22
CA PHE A 186 12.40 -18.99 15.51
C PHE A 186 11.36 -20.10 15.40
N GLN A 187 11.04 -20.60 14.21
CA GLN A 187 9.95 -21.57 14.02
C GLN A 187 10.15 -22.87 14.81
N ASP A 188 11.40 -23.23 15.09
CA ASP A 188 11.82 -24.35 15.95
C ASP A 188 11.57 -24.10 17.45
N LYS A 189 11.38 -22.83 17.83
CA LYS A 189 11.08 -22.38 19.20
C LYS A 189 9.60 -22.02 19.38
N HIS A 190 8.81 -22.07 18.31
CA HIS A 190 7.37 -21.83 18.38
C HIS A 190 6.70 -22.89 19.26
N LEU A 191 5.80 -22.47 20.16
CA LEU A 191 5.13 -23.31 21.18
C LEU A 191 4.61 -24.66 20.64
N VAL A 192 3.85 -24.64 19.54
CA VAL A 192 3.42 -25.85 18.83
C VAL A 192 4.33 -26.24 17.67
N GLY A 193 4.95 -25.27 16.99
CA GLY A 193 5.83 -25.49 15.84
C GLY A 193 7.09 -26.30 16.16
N GLN A 194 7.61 -26.25 17.39
CA GLN A 194 8.73 -27.06 17.85
C GLN A 194 8.50 -28.59 17.77
N LYS A 195 7.24 -29.03 17.60
CA LYS A 195 6.89 -30.44 17.35
C LYS A 195 7.02 -30.84 15.87
N LEU A 196 7.04 -29.86 14.98
CA LEU A 196 7.10 -30.01 13.53
C LEU A 196 8.45 -29.59 12.96
N PHE A 197 9.06 -28.56 13.54
CA PHE A 197 10.30 -27.95 13.10
C PHE A 197 11.38 -28.11 14.17
N ASN A 198 12.59 -28.48 13.73
CA ASN A 198 13.80 -28.53 14.55
C ASN A 198 14.94 -27.68 13.94
N TYR A 199 14.57 -26.68 13.13
CA TYR A 199 15.47 -25.79 12.41
C TYR A 199 14.80 -24.42 12.17
N ALA A 200 15.61 -23.36 12.07
CA ALA A 200 15.15 -22.06 11.60
C ALA A 200 14.80 -22.13 10.10
N GLY A 201 13.60 -21.66 9.75
CA GLY A 201 13.05 -21.78 8.41
C GLY A 201 13.66 -20.81 7.41
N LYS A 202 13.52 -21.15 6.12
CA LYS A 202 13.77 -20.21 5.03
C LYS A 202 12.47 -19.53 4.64
N ALA A 203 12.51 -18.22 4.48
CA ALA A 203 11.36 -17.44 4.04
C ALA A 203 10.98 -17.75 2.59
N VAL A 204 9.67 -17.67 2.32
CA VAL A 204 9.10 -17.85 0.97
C VAL A 204 8.29 -16.60 0.64
N ASN A 205 8.63 -15.94 -0.47
CA ASN A 205 7.85 -14.79 -0.92
C ASN A 205 6.55 -15.26 -1.60
N ALA A 206 5.42 -15.10 -0.92
CA ALA A 206 4.12 -15.59 -1.38
C ALA A 206 3.49 -14.72 -2.48
N THR A 207 3.99 -13.49 -2.67
CA THR A 207 3.53 -12.55 -3.71
C THR A 207 4.41 -12.54 -4.94
N ASP A 208 5.57 -13.22 -4.91
CA ASP A 208 6.45 -13.29 -6.07
C ASP A 208 5.74 -13.91 -7.27
N ARG A 209 6.08 -13.43 -8.48
CA ARG A 209 5.47 -13.88 -9.75
C ARG A 209 3.95 -13.65 -9.85
N THR A 210 3.38 -12.82 -8.99
CA THR A 210 2.00 -12.31 -9.15
C THR A 210 2.00 -10.87 -9.67
N ASN A 211 0.85 -10.43 -10.16
CA ASN A 211 0.63 -9.04 -10.58
C ASN A 211 -0.37 -8.33 -9.67
N VAL A 212 -0.39 -7.00 -9.78
CA VAL A 212 -1.33 -6.07 -9.15
C VAL A 212 -1.76 -5.01 -10.17
N HIS A 213 -2.88 -4.34 -9.92
CA HIS A 213 -3.27 -3.15 -10.66
C HIS A 213 -2.84 -1.92 -9.87
N SER A 214 -2.05 -1.04 -10.47
CA SER A 214 -1.45 0.10 -9.76
C SER A 214 -1.97 1.42 -10.31
N ILE A 215 -2.40 2.30 -9.41
CA ILE A 215 -2.64 3.71 -9.67
C ILE A 215 -1.44 4.48 -9.12
N ALA A 216 -0.62 5.04 -10.00
CA ALA A 216 0.56 5.82 -9.63
C ALA A 216 0.38 7.28 -10.02
N ILE A 217 0.83 8.18 -9.15
CA ILE A 217 0.87 9.63 -9.41
C ILE A 217 2.18 10.23 -8.88
N GLN A 218 2.87 11.01 -9.72
CA GLN A 218 4.04 11.81 -9.35
C GLN A 218 3.63 13.28 -9.29
N LEU A 219 3.73 13.88 -8.11
CA LEU A 219 3.24 15.21 -7.76
C LEU A 219 4.39 16.16 -7.47
N PRO A 220 4.40 17.40 -7.99
CA PRO A 220 5.32 18.43 -7.52
C PRO A 220 5.20 18.66 -6.02
N LEU A 221 6.34 18.79 -5.30
CA LEU A 221 6.33 18.96 -3.83
C LEU A 221 5.49 20.16 -3.36
N HIS A 222 5.50 21.24 -4.15
CA HIS A 222 4.74 22.45 -3.83
C HIS A 222 3.23 22.28 -3.98
N ALA A 223 2.75 21.21 -4.64
CA ALA A 223 1.32 20.94 -4.76
C ALA A 223 0.76 20.20 -3.53
N VAL A 224 1.62 19.56 -2.74
CA VAL A 224 1.23 18.73 -1.58
C VAL A 224 1.65 19.30 -0.23
N ARG A 225 2.57 20.28 -0.20
CA ARG A 225 3.01 20.89 1.06
C ARG A 225 2.07 21.98 1.54
N ARG A 226 2.03 22.15 2.85
CA ARG A 226 1.39 23.31 3.50
C ARG A 226 1.93 24.61 2.91
N ASP A 227 1.03 25.54 2.59
CA ASP A 227 1.32 26.85 1.99
C ASP A 227 2.02 26.81 0.62
N GLY A 228 2.12 25.63 -0.02
CA GLY A 228 2.70 25.47 -1.36
C GLY A 228 4.19 25.81 -1.48
N LYS A 229 4.96 25.71 -0.39
CA LYS A 229 6.39 26.07 -0.39
C LYS A 229 7.23 25.05 -1.19
N LYS A 230 7.99 25.56 -2.18
CA LYS A 230 8.95 24.75 -2.96
C LYS A 230 10.13 24.22 -2.15
N LYS A 231 10.57 24.97 -1.14
CA LYS A 231 11.67 24.60 -0.24
C LYS A 231 11.21 24.78 1.21
N VAL A 232 11.51 23.79 2.03
CA VAL A 232 11.19 23.71 3.46
C VAL A 232 12.40 23.09 4.16
N ARG A 233 12.55 23.34 5.46
CA ARG A 233 13.64 22.75 6.26
C ARG A 233 13.25 21.35 6.73
N GLY A 234 14.24 20.50 7.02
CA GLY A 234 14.04 19.12 7.50
C GLY A 234 13.04 19.00 8.66
N ARG A 235 13.04 19.97 9.59
CA ARG A 235 12.16 19.98 10.77
C ARG A 235 10.94 20.90 10.65
N ASP A 236 10.64 21.42 9.47
CA ASP A 236 9.45 22.26 9.26
C ASP A 236 8.19 21.37 9.29
N PRO A 237 7.22 21.60 10.20
CA PRO A 237 5.97 20.83 10.20
C PRO A 237 5.22 20.93 8.87
N GLY A 238 5.35 22.04 8.13
CA GLY A 238 4.76 22.20 6.79
C GLY A 238 5.40 21.34 5.70
N ALA A 239 6.45 20.59 6.02
CA ALA A 239 7.06 19.59 5.13
C ALA A 239 6.40 18.22 5.21
N VAL A 240 5.63 17.95 6.26
CA VAL A 240 5.00 16.64 6.51
C VAL A 240 3.63 16.60 5.87
N ILE A 241 3.36 15.52 5.15
CA ILE A 241 2.05 15.22 4.58
C ILE A 241 1.57 13.86 5.08
N GLY A 242 0.27 13.73 5.32
CA GLY A 242 -0.43 12.45 5.48
C GLY A 242 -0.94 11.97 4.13
N VAL A 243 -0.77 10.69 3.82
CA VAL A 243 -1.22 10.07 2.57
C VAL A 243 -1.96 8.77 2.86
N TRP A 244 -3.13 8.59 2.24
CA TRP A 244 -3.86 7.33 2.23
C TRP A 244 -4.59 7.15 0.89
N THR A 245 -5.01 5.92 0.60
CA THR A 245 -5.86 5.61 -0.56
C THR A 245 -7.21 5.08 -0.10
N SER A 246 -8.24 5.22 -0.92
CA SER A 246 -9.56 4.65 -0.66
C SER A 246 -10.24 4.16 -1.93
N ALA A 247 -11.12 3.18 -1.77
CA ALA A 247 -12.05 2.75 -2.79
C ALA A 247 -13.48 2.94 -2.28
N GLY A 248 -14.32 3.53 -3.14
CA GLY A 248 -15.72 3.79 -2.85
C GLY A 248 -16.66 3.15 -3.86
N ARG A 249 -17.86 2.81 -3.40
CA ARG A 249 -18.96 2.33 -4.23
C ARG A 249 -20.20 3.19 -4.04
N ARG A 250 -21.14 3.10 -4.96
CA ARG A 250 -22.47 3.67 -4.73
C ARG A 250 -23.17 2.89 -3.60
N GLN A 251 -23.83 3.63 -2.71
CA GLN A 251 -24.50 3.08 -1.53
C GLN A 251 -25.51 1.96 -1.84
N VAL A 252 -26.14 2.01 -3.01
CA VAL A 252 -27.12 1.01 -3.44
C VAL A 252 -26.78 0.51 -4.84
N GLN A 253 -26.68 -0.81 -4.98
CA GLN A 253 -26.61 -1.52 -6.26
C GLN A 253 -27.87 -2.37 -6.41
N VAL A 254 -28.61 -2.17 -7.50
CA VAL A 254 -29.76 -3.00 -7.89
C VAL A 254 -29.35 -3.81 -9.10
N ARG A 255 -29.22 -5.13 -8.91
CA ARG A 255 -28.98 -6.07 -10.00
C ARG A 255 -30.30 -6.34 -10.71
N GLN A 256 -30.42 -5.88 -11.95
CA GLN A 256 -31.54 -6.25 -12.81
C GLN A 256 -31.25 -7.59 -13.50
N GLY A 257 -32.31 -8.33 -13.85
CA GLY A 257 -32.22 -9.68 -14.41
C GLY A 257 -31.68 -9.73 -15.85
N GLU A 258 -32.50 -10.17 -16.81
CA GLU A 258 -32.13 -10.74 -18.12
C GLU A 258 -31.17 -9.96 -19.05
N LYS A 259 -30.77 -8.73 -18.71
CA LYS A 259 -29.79 -7.94 -19.46
C LYS A 259 -28.52 -7.71 -18.64
N SER A 260 -27.44 -8.38 -19.05
CA SER A 260 -26.10 -8.10 -18.54
C SER A 260 -25.76 -6.60 -18.77
N GLY A 261 -25.37 -5.90 -17.71
CA GLY A 261 -24.99 -4.47 -17.78
C GLY A 261 -26.04 -3.46 -17.30
N ASP A 262 -27.27 -3.89 -16.96
CA ASP A 262 -28.33 -3.00 -16.44
C ASP A 262 -28.30 -2.88 -14.90
N GLU A 263 -27.12 -2.91 -14.29
CA GLU A 263 -26.99 -2.61 -12.87
C GLU A 263 -27.31 -1.15 -12.60
N VAL A 264 -28.32 -0.89 -11.78
CA VAL A 264 -28.68 0.47 -11.39
C VAL A 264 -27.99 0.79 -10.07
N GLN A 265 -27.14 1.81 -10.10
CA GLN A 265 -26.44 2.29 -8.91
C GLN A 265 -26.96 3.65 -8.50
N VAL A 266 -27.39 3.79 -7.25
CA VAL A 266 -27.98 5.03 -6.71
C VAL A 266 -27.39 5.40 -5.36
N GLY A 267 -27.58 6.67 -4.99
CA GLY A 267 -27.10 7.22 -3.73
C GLY A 267 -25.67 7.80 -3.78
N PRO A 268 -25.16 8.30 -2.64
CA PRO A 268 -23.80 8.82 -2.55
C PRO A 268 -22.75 7.72 -2.76
N GLN A 269 -21.52 8.14 -3.01
CA GLN A 269 -20.36 7.25 -2.90
C GLN A 269 -20.07 7.00 -1.42
N VAL A 270 -19.78 5.76 -1.07
CA VAL A 270 -19.42 5.32 0.28
C VAL A 270 -18.11 4.57 0.21
N GLN A 271 -17.19 4.85 1.15
CA GLN A 271 -15.92 4.15 1.27
C GLN A 271 -16.18 2.70 1.68
N VAL A 272 -15.54 1.76 0.98
CA VAL A 272 -15.64 0.31 1.25
C VAL A 272 -14.28 -0.32 1.55
N SER A 273 -13.20 0.35 1.16
CA SER A 273 -11.83 -0.01 1.51
C SER A 273 -10.97 1.25 1.60
N ARG A 274 -9.95 1.21 2.44
CA ARG A 274 -8.92 2.24 2.51
C ARG A 274 -7.61 1.68 3.03
N LEU A 275 -6.53 2.43 2.82
CA LEU A 275 -5.23 2.06 3.34
C LEU A 275 -4.34 3.27 3.59
N GLY A 276 -3.83 3.39 4.83
CA GLY A 276 -2.69 4.22 5.20
C GLY A 276 -1.44 3.35 5.40
N ASN A 277 -1.16 2.97 6.65
CA ASN A 277 0.01 2.16 6.99
C ASN A 277 -0.15 0.70 6.54
N PRO A 278 0.96 0.04 6.18
CA PRO A 278 0.96 -1.42 6.06
C PRO A 278 0.58 -2.04 7.42
N LEU A 279 -0.07 -3.19 7.36
CA LEU A 279 -0.46 -4.06 8.48
C LEU A 279 -1.51 -3.48 9.43
N PHE A 280 -1.95 -2.23 9.27
CA PHE A 280 -2.90 -1.61 10.19
C PHE A 280 -4.22 -2.39 10.29
N ASN A 281 -4.99 -2.47 9.20
CA ASN A 281 -6.23 -3.26 9.24
C ASN A 281 -5.96 -4.76 9.40
N GLU A 282 -4.77 -5.23 9.01
CA GLU A 282 -4.46 -6.67 9.00
C GLU A 282 -4.25 -7.27 10.38
N VAL A 283 -3.36 -6.67 11.18
CA VAL A 283 -2.88 -7.25 12.44
C VAL A 283 -3.09 -6.35 13.67
N ILE A 284 -3.49 -5.09 13.46
CA ILE A 284 -3.81 -4.16 14.56
C ILE A 284 -5.32 -4.14 14.81
N VAL A 285 -6.11 -3.95 13.76
CA VAL A 285 -7.58 -3.89 13.91
C VAL A 285 -8.14 -5.30 14.13
N PRO A 286 -8.92 -5.55 15.21
CA PRO A 286 -9.51 -6.85 15.47
C PRO A 286 -10.46 -7.29 14.36
N MET A 287 -10.57 -8.61 14.15
CA MET A 287 -11.36 -9.20 13.08
C MET A 287 -12.79 -8.63 12.96
N ALA A 288 -13.49 -8.49 14.10
CA ALA A 288 -14.87 -8.00 14.14
C ALA A 288 -15.03 -6.51 13.76
N GLN A 289 -13.93 -5.76 13.67
CA GLN A 289 -13.93 -4.32 13.41
C GLN A 289 -13.33 -3.93 12.05
N LYS A 290 -12.73 -4.87 11.32
CA LYS A 290 -12.03 -4.60 10.05
C LYS A 290 -12.92 -3.93 9.00
N ASP A 291 -14.15 -4.41 8.81
CA ASP A 291 -15.09 -3.80 7.86
C ASP A 291 -15.54 -2.40 8.31
N ARG A 292 -15.70 -2.21 9.62
CA ARG A 292 -16.01 -0.89 10.19
C ARG A 292 -14.86 0.08 9.97
N TRP A 293 -13.62 -0.35 10.18
CA TRP A 293 -12.43 0.47 9.93
C TRP A 293 -12.34 0.88 8.45
N ASN A 294 -12.59 -0.08 7.54
CA ASN A 294 -12.62 0.15 6.09
C ASN A 294 -13.68 1.17 5.64
N SER A 295 -14.82 1.26 6.33
CA SER A 295 -15.90 2.19 5.99
C SER A 295 -15.75 3.61 6.57
N LEU A 296 -14.79 3.83 7.46
CA LEU A 296 -14.56 5.11 8.14
C LEU A 296 -13.34 5.86 7.58
N PRO A 297 -13.35 7.20 7.53
CA PRO A 297 -12.17 7.97 7.14
C PRO A 297 -11.12 8.02 8.27
N PRO A 298 -9.85 8.35 7.97
CA PRO A 298 -8.79 8.43 9.00
C PRO A 298 -9.08 9.38 10.16
N SER A 299 -9.90 10.42 9.96
CA SER A 299 -10.34 11.32 11.04
C SER A 299 -11.11 10.62 12.18
N GLU A 300 -11.58 9.39 11.97
CA GLU A 300 -12.29 8.58 12.97
C GLU A 300 -11.39 7.53 13.65
N ASP A 301 -10.10 7.47 13.32
CA ASP A 301 -9.21 6.38 13.75
C ASP A 301 -8.86 6.36 15.23
N LYS A 302 -9.11 7.45 15.95
CA LYS A 302 -9.06 7.47 17.41
C LYS A 302 -9.91 6.36 18.04
N ARG A 303 -10.95 5.88 17.34
CA ARG A 303 -11.78 4.74 17.76
C ARG A 303 -11.03 3.41 17.84
N PHE A 304 -9.92 3.28 17.12
CA PHE A 304 -9.11 2.07 17.03
C PHE A 304 -7.74 2.22 17.71
N ALA A 305 -7.46 3.39 18.30
CA ALA A 305 -6.18 3.68 18.93
C ALA A 305 -5.85 2.73 20.09
N GLU A 306 -6.86 2.21 20.80
CA GLU A 306 -6.67 1.22 21.87
C GLU A 306 -5.94 -0.05 21.37
N PHE A 307 -6.16 -0.45 20.12
CA PHE A 307 -5.50 -1.62 19.53
C PHE A 307 -4.06 -1.32 19.08
N VAL A 308 -3.70 -0.05 18.93
CA VAL A 308 -2.31 0.38 18.71
C VAL A 308 -1.58 0.53 20.04
N GLU A 309 -2.28 1.03 21.07
CA GLU A 309 -1.77 1.19 22.43
C GLU A 309 -1.46 -0.15 23.08
N GLN A 310 -2.26 -1.17 22.79
CA GLN A 310 -2.06 -2.54 23.28
C GLN A 310 -2.33 -3.55 22.16
N PRO A 311 -1.38 -3.74 21.21
CA PRO A 311 -1.59 -4.65 20.08
C PRO A 311 -1.68 -6.09 20.54
N GLU A 312 -2.68 -6.82 20.04
CA GLU A 312 -2.88 -8.24 20.36
C GLU A 312 -1.63 -9.07 20.04
N LEU A 313 -0.97 -8.78 18.90
CA LEU A 313 0.26 -9.47 18.52
C LEU A 313 1.39 -9.29 19.54
N ALA A 314 1.49 -8.13 20.20
CA ALA A 314 2.48 -7.91 21.26
C ALA A 314 2.25 -8.88 22.43
N GLY A 315 0.99 -9.14 22.79
CA GLY A 315 0.62 -10.11 23.82
C GLY A 315 0.79 -11.58 23.39
N LEU A 316 0.64 -11.88 22.09
CA LEU A 316 0.78 -13.22 21.57
C LEU A 316 2.24 -13.66 21.41
N LEU A 317 3.17 -12.76 21.10
CA LEU A 317 4.59 -13.10 20.88
C LEU A 317 5.21 -13.89 22.04
N PRO A 318 5.11 -13.47 23.32
CA PRO A 318 5.63 -14.25 24.45
C PRO A 318 4.93 -15.60 24.66
N VAL A 319 3.66 -15.71 24.28
CA VAL A 319 2.89 -16.97 24.38
C VAL A 319 3.34 -17.96 23.31
N LEU A 320 3.49 -17.48 22.08
CA LEU A 320 3.88 -18.30 20.92
C LEU A 320 5.36 -18.67 20.96
N TYR A 321 6.21 -17.86 21.61
CA TYR A 321 7.64 -18.09 21.76
C TYR A 321 8.08 -17.94 23.23
N PRO A 322 7.74 -18.91 24.11
CA PRO A 322 8.06 -18.81 25.53
C PRO A 322 9.56 -18.61 25.79
N GLY A 323 9.90 -17.62 26.62
CA GLY A 323 11.28 -17.29 27.00
C GLY A 323 12.07 -16.45 25.97
N LEU A 324 11.44 -16.00 24.88
CA LEU A 324 12.08 -15.12 23.89
C LEU A 324 11.74 -13.64 24.07
N PHE A 325 10.59 -13.33 24.68
CA PHE A 325 10.01 -11.99 24.74
C PHE A 325 9.57 -11.65 26.18
N ASP A 326 10.43 -11.92 27.16
CA ASP A 326 10.08 -11.80 28.58
C ASP A 326 9.95 -10.33 29.02
N ASN A 327 10.79 -9.43 28.49
CA ASN A 327 10.67 -7.99 28.76
C ASN A 327 9.41 -7.41 28.10
N LEU A 328 9.07 -7.86 26.89
CA LEU A 328 7.80 -7.52 26.24
C LEU A 328 6.60 -8.03 27.05
N ALA A 329 6.67 -9.26 27.59
CA ALA A 329 5.62 -9.79 28.45
C ALA A 329 5.40 -8.91 29.69
N ALA A 330 6.48 -8.52 30.37
CA ALA A 330 6.41 -7.62 31.53
C ALA A 330 5.83 -6.24 31.17
N LEU A 331 6.19 -5.69 30.00
CA LEU A 331 5.62 -4.44 29.50
C LEU A 331 4.11 -4.55 29.26
N ASN A 332 3.66 -5.65 28.66
CA ASN A 332 2.25 -5.92 28.40
C ASN A 332 1.47 -6.10 29.71
N ASP A 333 2.02 -6.85 30.68
CA ASP A 333 1.40 -7.07 32.00
C ASP A 333 1.26 -5.78 32.81
N ALA A 334 2.18 -4.82 32.62
CA ALA A 334 2.08 -3.49 33.22
C ALA A 334 0.95 -2.64 32.61
N GLY A 335 0.40 -3.02 31.45
CA GLY A 335 -0.68 -2.32 30.77
C GLY A 335 -0.28 -0.92 30.25
N THR A 336 1.02 -0.67 30.10
CA THR A 336 1.53 0.63 29.65
C THR A 336 1.19 0.84 28.17
N PRO A 337 0.49 1.95 27.80
CA PRO A 337 0.19 2.23 26.40
C PRO A 337 1.47 2.38 25.56
N ARG A 338 1.51 1.73 24.40
CA ARG A 338 2.60 1.76 23.43
C ARG A 338 2.68 3.11 22.70
N ALA A 339 3.21 4.12 23.37
CA ALA A 339 3.39 5.48 22.83
C ALA A 339 4.31 5.51 21.59
N ASP A 340 5.28 4.60 21.51
CA ASP A 340 6.13 4.40 20.34
C ASP A 340 5.32 3.95 19.12
N LEU A 341 4.40 2.99 19.29
CA LEU A 341 3.53 2.52 18.21
C LEU A 341 2.48 3.56 17.80
N LEU A 342 1.93 4.31 18.77
CA LEU A 342 1.07 5.47 18.48
C LEU A 342 1.80 6.51 17.62
N ALA A 343 3.06 6.82 17.94
CA ALA A 343 3.88 7.73 17.14
C ALA A 343 4.15 7.16 15.75
N ILE A 344 4.53 5.89 15.63
CA ILE A 344 4.85 5.26 14.34
C ILE A 344 3.62 5.18 13.42
N LEU A 345 2.46 4.77 13.96
CA LEU A 345 1.28 4.44 13.15
C LEU A 345 0.25 5.58 13.08
N LEU A 346 0.06 6.36 14.15
CA LEU A 346 -1.11 7.24 14.29
C LEU A 346 -0.83 8.74 14.37
N THR A 347 0.34 9.20 14.81
CA THR A 347 0.60 10.66 14.96
C THR A 347 1.86 11.15 14.26
N GLY A 348 2.77 10.25 13.91
CA GLY A 348 4.12 10.53 13.44
C GLY A 348 5.09 10.80 14.57
N ILE A 349 6.37 10.56 14.31
CA ILE A 349 7.47 10.73 15.25
C ILE A 349 7.74 12.24 15.44
N PRO A 350 7.61 12.78 16.66
CA PRO A 350 7.87 14.18 16.93
C PRO A 350 9.38 14.51 16.87
N ASP A 351 9.69 15.80 16.73
CA ASP A 351 11.06 16.29 16.81
C ASP A 351 11.66 16.02 18.19
N GLY A 352 12.96 15.74 18.23
CA GLY A 352 13.71 15.48 19.45
C GLY A 352 13.84 14.02 19.86
N LEU A 353 13.09 13.08 19.26
CA LEU A 353 13.28 11.64 19.51
C LEU A 353 14.35 11.01 18.61
N ILE A 354 14.49 11.52 17.38
CA ILE A 354 15.47 11.06 16.41
C ILE A 354 16.19 12.29 15.86
N ASP A 355 17.52 12.25 15.85
CA ASP A 355 18.34 13.37 15.42
C ASP A 355 17.99 13.81 13.98
N ASN A 356 17.70 15.10 13.84
CA ASN A 356 17.37 15.76 12.57
C ASN A 356 16.14 15.18 11.84
N PHE A 357 15.27 14.45 12.55
CA PHE A 357 14.10 13.83 11.96
C PHE A 357 12.83 14.15 12.75
N GLN A 358 11.75 14.32 11.98
CA GLN A 358 10.37 14.29 12.48
C GLN A 358 9.46 13.99 11.29
N ASN A 359 8.32 13.38 11.52
CA ASN A 359 7.23 13.29 10.55
C ASN A 359 5.87 13.43 11.23
N SER A 360 5.81 14.20 12.32
CA SER A 360 4.58 14.36 13.09
C SER A 360 3.58 15.25 12.36
N THR A 361 2.32 14.84 12.38
CA THR A 361 1.18 15.64 11.91
C THR A 361 0.36 16.19 13.07
N GLY A 362 0.95 16.29 14.27
CA GLY A 362 0.27 16.76 15.48
C GLY A 362 -0.41 15.63 16.26
N THR A 363 -1.46 15.97 17.02
CA THR A 363 -2.09 15.05 17.99
C THR A 363 -3.25 14.23 17.41
N THR A 364 -3.64 14.48 16.17
CA THR A 364 -4.71 13.72 15.50
C THR A 364 -4.23 12.30 15.24
N GLN A 365 -4.85 11.33 15.92
CA GLN A 365 -4.58 9.91 15.71
C GLN A 365 -5.30 9.44 14.45
N ALA A 366 -4.53 9.12 13.42
CA ALA A 366 -5.03 8.75 12.10
C ALA A 366 -4.07 7.80 11.37
N ASP A 367 -4.61 6.73 10.79
CA ASP A 367 -3.88 5.82 9.92
C ASP A 367 -3.63 6.47 8.57
N MET A 368 -2.41 6.96 8.38
CA MET A 368 -1.91 7.59 7.17
C MET A 368 -0.40 7.34 7.08
N LEU A 369 0.13 7.17 5.87
CA LEU A 369 1.57 7.28 5.65
C LEU A 369 2.00 8.73 5.87
N ARG A 370 2.90 8.97 6.81
CA ARG A 370 3.41 10.31 7.13
C ARG A 370 4.77 10.53 6.49
N LEU A 371 4.78 11.32 5.42
CA LEU A 371 5.99 11.62 4.67
C LEU A 371 6.46 13.05 4.97
N ASN A 372 7.59 13.17 5.64
CA ASN A 372 8.39 14.38 5.65
C ASN A 372 9.10 14.55 4.31
N THR A 373 8.51 15.37 3.45
CA THR A 373 9.00 15.65 2.10
C THR A 373 10.27 16.49 2.07
N ALA A 374 10.79 16.97 3.21
CA ALA A 374 12.08 17.66 3.28
C ALA A 374 13.26 16.69 3.34
N VAL A 375 13.02 15.42 3.72
CA VAL A 375 14.04 14.38 3.73
C VAL A 375 14.32 13.96 2.28
N PRO A 376 15.56 14.10 1.79
CA PRO A 376 15.90 13.68 0.43
C PRO A 376 15.85 12.16 0.29
N PRO A 377 15.71 11.62 -0.94
CA PRO A 377 15.91 10.20 -1.19
C PRO A 377 17.28 9.74 -0.68
N SER A 378 17.34 8.52 -0.12
CA SER A 378 18.61 7.92 0.31
C SER A 378 19.42 7.45 -0.90
N ASP A 379 20.73 7.74 -0.88
CA ASP A 379 21.68 7.25 -1.89
C ASP A 379 21.91 5.74 -1.75
N GLU A 380 21.84 5.22 -0.51
CA GLU A 380 22.01 3.80 -0.16
C GLU A 380 20.83 3.36 0.71
N PRO A 381 19.66 3.02 0.11
CA PRO A 381 18.46 2.67 0.85
C PRO A 381 18.67 1.45 1.76
N ASN A 382 18.40 1.60 3.06
CA ASN A 382 18.35 0.49 4.00
C ASN A 382 16.92 -0.08 4.04
N PRO A 383 16.72 -1.41 3.85
CA PRO A 383 15.39 -2.00 3.89
C PRO A 383 14.68 -1.84 5.24
N PHE A 384 15.40 -1.62 6.34
CA PHE A 384 14.82 -1.37 7.66
C PHE A 384 14.45 0.10 7.92
N GLY A 385 14.56 0.98 6.90
CA GLY A 385 14.15 2.38 7.00
C GLY A 385 14.76 3.08 8.22
N LEU A 386 13.92 3.75 9.02
CA LEU A 386 14.39 4.47 10.21
C LEU A 386 15.10 3.58 11.22
N LEU A 387 14.67 2.32 11.40
CA LEU A 387 15.36 1.36 12.28
C LEU A 387 16.77 1.04 11.77
N GLY A 388 16.99 1.15 10.46
CA GLY A 388 18.29 1.02 9.81
C GLY A 388 19.07 2.33 9.68
N ALA A 389 18.70 3.37 10.44
CA ALA A 389 19.26 4.72 10.37
C ALA A 389 19.09 5.43 9.00
N ASP A 390 18.10 5.01 8.21
CA ASP A 390 17.75 5.62 6.93
C ASP A 390 16.47 6.45 7.06
N LEU A 391 16.65 7.77 7.19
CA LEU A 391 15.57 8.73 7.42
C LEU A 391 14.54 8.80 6.28
N ALA A 392 14.88 8.31 5.07
CA ALA A 392 13.98 8.33 3.92
C ALA A 392 13.07 7.10 3.84
N GLY A 393 13.31 6.07 4.67
CA GLY A 393 12.51 4.86 4.70
C GLY A 393 11.37 4.89 5.72
N PHE A 394 10.53 3.86 5.69
CA PHE A 394 9.41 3.69 6.63
C PHE A 394 9.84 3.87 8.10
N PRO A 395 9.07 4.59 8.95
CA PRO A 395 7.75 5.16 8.68
C PRO A 395 7.74 6.59 8.10
N ASN A 396 8.85 7.08 7.51
CA ASN A 396 8.84 8.33 6.75
C ASN A 396 8.24 8.14 5.34
N GLY A 397 6.91 8.05 5.28
CA GLY A 397 6.24 7.48 4.12
C GLY A 397 6.56 5.98 4.01
N ARG A 398 6.55 5.45 2.79
CA ARG A 398 6.94 4.06 2.48
C ARG A 398 7.51 3.98 1.08
N ARG A 399 8.72 3.45 0.95
CA ARG A 399 9.36 3.12 -0.32
C ARG A 399 9.03 1.69 -0.73
N ILE A 400 9.18 1.38 -2.01
CA ILE A 400 8.98 0.01 -2.55
C ILE A 400 9.93 -0.99 -1.90
N VAL A 401 11.14 -0.55 -1.52
CA VAL A 401 12.21 -1.40 -1.00
C VAL A 401 12.14 -1.65 0.52
N ASP A 402 11.25 -0.94 1.23
CA ASP A 402 11.18 -1.02 2.69
C ASP A 402 10.57 -2.36 3.13
N ASP A 403 11.26 -3.07 4.02
CA ASP A 403 10.79 -4.28 4.70
C ASP A 403 9.85 -3.91 5.85
N VAL A 404 8.67 -3.43 5.48
CA VAL A 404 7.65 -2.96 6.42
C VAL A 404 7.11 -4.05 7.33
N VAL A 405 7.24 -5.33 6.95
CA VAL A 405 6.83 -6.46 7.78
C VAL A 405 7.82 -6.63 8.92
N SER A 406 9.13 -6.74 8.63
CA SER A 406 10.14 -6.83 9.70
C SER A 406 10.15 -5.57 10.56
N ILE A 407 10.07 -4.36 9.97
CA ILE A 407 10.04 -3.11 10.75
C ILE A 407 8.86 -3.12 11.74
N SER A 408 7.66 -3.43 11.27
CA SER A 408 6.46 -3.45 12.11
C SER A 408 6.53 -4.53 13.18
N LEU A 409 6.99 -5.74 12.84
CA LEU A 409 7.14 -6.84 13.81
C LEU A 409 8.18 -6.52 14.89
N ARG A 410 9.32 -5.91 14.53
CA ARG A 410 10.34 -5.47 15.50
C ARG A 410 9.81 -4.38 16.42
N ALA A 411 9.08 -3.41 15.87
CA ALA A 411 8.43 -2.38 16.68
C ALA A 411 7.44 -3.02 17.68
N ILE A 412 6.54 -3.90 17.22
CA ILE A 412 5.59 -4.61 18.08
C ILE A 412 6.32 -5.44 19.15
N ALA A 413 7.42 -6.11 18.79
CA ALA A 413 8.26 -6.89 19.71
C ALA A 413 9.02 -6.05 20.76
N GLY A 414 8.92 -4.72 20.69
CA GLY A 414 9.46 -3.81 21.71
C GLY A 414 10.74 -3.07 21.30
N ALA A 415 11.27 -3.28 20.09
CA ALA A 415 12.52 -2.66 19.64
C ALA A 415 12.49 -1.13 19.62
N THR A 416 11.29 -0.52 19.53
CA THR A 416 11.08 0.93 19.45
C THR A 416 10.69 1.57 20.79
N VAL A 417 10.43 0.79 21.84
CA VAL A 417 10.06 1.33 23.16
C VAL A 417 11.15 2.24 23.74
N PRO A 418 12.46 1.98 23.56
CA PRO A 418 13.52 2.89 24.02
C PRO A 418 13.43 4.31 23.45
N LEU A 419 12.70 4.53 22.35
CA LEU A 419 12.46 5.88 21.82
C LEU A 419 11.59 6.74 22.73
N VAL A 420 10.78 6.14 23.60
CA VAL A 420 9.84 6.83 24.49
C VAL A 420 10.08 6.51 25.97
N ASP A 421 10.82 5.44 26.26
CA ASP A 421 11.25 5.05 27.60
C ASP A 421 12.67 4.47 27.55
N GLU A 422 13.67 5.32 27.82
CA GLU A 422 15.09 4.94 27.82
C GLU A 422 15.45 3.87 28.86
N THR A 423 14.56 3.58 29.83
CA THR A 423 14.80 2.57 30.87
C THR A 423 14.41 1.16 30.43
N PHE A 424 13.60 1.04 29.38
CA PHE A 424 13.21 -0.25 28.82
C PHE A 424 14.38 -0.87 28.04
N THR A 425 14.66 -2.13 28.32
CA THR A 425 15.63 -2.93 27.56
C THR A 425 14.86 -3.93 26.68
N PRO A 426 14.89 -3.82 25.34
CA PRO A 426 14.27 -4.80 24.46
C PRO A 426 14.87 -6.19 24.66
N ASP A 427 14.06 -7.23 24.49
CA ASP A 427 14.56 -8.60 24.40
C ASP A 427 15.51 -8.75 23.20
N ASP A 428 16.57 -9.54 23.32
CA ASP A 428 17.51 -9.81 22.21
C ASP A 428 16.77 -10.30 20.95
N ALA A 429 15.73 -11.12 21.16
CA ALA A 429 14.88 -11.63 20.10
C ALA A 429 14.22 -10.53 19.27
N ALA A 430 13.87 -9.38 19.86
CA ALA A 430 13.21 -8.28 19.16
C ALA A 430 14.06 -7.74 18.00
N SER A 431 15.39 -7.76 18.12
CA SER A 431 16.31 -7.37 17.04
C SER A 431 16.45 -8.42 15.93
N LEU A 432 16.17 -9.68 16.27
CA LEU A 432 16.29 -10.84 15.40
C LEU A 432 14.96 -11.20 14.70
N VAL A 433 13.84 -10.58 15.10
CA VAL A 433 12.55 -10.73 14.42
C VAL A 433 12.68 -10.17 13.01
N GLU A 434 12.57 -11.04 12.02
CA GLU A 434 12.52 -10.67 10.61
C GLU A 434 11.70 -11.69 9.82
N GLN A 435 11.13 -11.23 8.71
CA GLN A 435 10.52 -12.14 7.75
C GLN A 435 11.53 -12.86 6.86
N GLY A 436 12.79 -12.38 6.80
CA GLY A 436 13.85 -13.00 6.00
C GLY A 436 13.69 -12.81 4.48
N LEU A 437 12.90 -11.81 4.07
CA LEU A 437 12.67 -11.42 2.68
C LEU A 437 13.06 -9.95 2.48
N SER A 438 13.40 -9.60 1.25
CA SER A 438 13.70 -8.26 0.81
C SER A 438 13.22 -8.04 -0.62
N ILE A 439 13.39 -6.81 -1.12
CA ILE A 439 13.14 -6.52 -2.55
C ILE A 439 14.00 -7.38 -3.50
N LYS A 440 15.10 -8.00 -3.03
CA LYS A 440 15.93 -8.91 -3.84
C LYS A 440 15.24 -10.27 -4.07
N ASP A 441 14.23 -10.58 -3.27
CA ASP A 441 13.42 -11.80 -3.34
C ASP A 441 12.14 -11.59 -4.17
N VAL A 442 12.04 -10.43 -4.85
CA VAL A 442 11.03 -10.16 -5.88
C VAL A 442 11.67 -10.37 -7.24
N SER A 443 11.12 -11.30 -8.04
CA SER A 443 11.65 -11.68 -9.35
C SER A 443 11.59 -10.54 -10.37
N ALA A 444 10.59 -9.67 -10.27
CA ALA A 444 10.44 -8.51 -11.15
C ALA A 444 11.38 -7.37 -10.73
N LYS A 445 12.19 -6.89 -11.67
CA LYS A 445 13.07 -5.74 -11.43
C LYS A 445 12.27 -4.46 -11.39
N GLN A 446 12.49 -3.66 -10.34
CA GLN A 446 11.88 -2.34 -10.21
C GLN A 446 12.41 -1.38 -11.28
N LEU A 447 11.54 -0.51 -11.77
CA LEU A 447 11.92 0.54 -12.72
C LEU A 447 12.65 1.67 -11.98
N LYS A 448 13.65 2.26 -12.65
CA LYS A 448 14.40 3.43 -12.13
C LYS A 448 13.61 4.74 -12.21
N HIS A 449 12.53 4.75 -12.97
CA HIS A 449 11.70 5.91 -13.25
C HIS A 449 10.24 5.55 -13.01
N PHE A 450 9.41 6.58 -12.83
CA PHE A 450 7.96 6.45 -12.72
C PHE A 450 7.37 5.47 -13.77
N PRO A 451 6.54 4.48 -13.39
CA PRO A 451 5.87 4.31 -12.09
C PRO A 451 6.63 3.44 -11.06
N TYR A 452 7.93 3.16 -11.26
CA TYR A 452 8.85 2.43 -10.34
C TYR A 452 8.58 0.95 -10.08
N LEU A 453 7.33 0.47 -10.15
CA LEU A 453 7.03 -0.96 -10.02
C LEU A 453 7.57 -1.76 -11.21
N GLY A 454 7.82 -3.06 -11.06
CA GLY A 454 8.35 -3.92 -12.14
C GLY A 454 7.34 -4.23 -13.24
N THR A 455 7.83 -4.67 -14.40
CA THR A 455 7.00 -5.15 -15.53
C THR A 455 6.18 -6.35 -15.10
N PRO A 456 4.84 -6.37 -15.31
CA PRO A 456 4.00 -7.49 -14.92
C PRO A 456 4.40 -8.77 -15.64
N PHE A 457 4.27 -9.89 -14.94
CA PHE A 457 4.50 -11.22 -15.48
C PHE A 457 3.41 -11.57 -16.50
N ASP A 458 3.80 -12.23 -17.59
CA ASP A 458 2.87 -12.72 -18.59
C ASP A 458 2.42 -14.16 -18.33
N GLY A 459 1.20 -14.50 -18.76
CA GLY A 459 0.61 -15.82 -18.54
C GLY A 459 1.26 -16.96 -19.32
N PHE A 460 2.01 -16.67 -20.40
CA PHE A 460 2.67 -17.70 -21.20
C PHE A 460 4.00 -18.13 -20.58
N GLY A 461 4.83 -17.18 -20.13
CA GLY A 461 6.11 -17.41 -19.47
C GLY A 461 6.00 -17.73 -17.98
N ASN A 462 4.86 -17.43 -17.34
CA ASN A 462 4.63 -17.62 -15.91
C ASN A 462 3.26 -18.29 -15.66
N PRO A 463 3.08 -19.57 -16.05
CA PRO A 463 1.78 -20.24 -16.04
C PRO A 463 1.23 -20.55 -14.64
N SER A 464 2.10 -20.79 -13.65
CA SER A 464 1.80 -20.90 -12.22
C SER A 464 3.05 -21.06 -11.37
#